data_AF-A0A7S2WUY0-F1
#
_entry.id   AF-A0A7S2WUY0-F1
#
_cell.length_a   1.000
_cell.length_b   1.000
_cell.length_c   1.000
_cell.angle_alpha   90.00
_cell.angle_beta   90.00
_cell.angle_gamma   90.00
#
_symmetry.space_group_name_H-M   'P 1'
#
loop_
_entity.id
_entity.type
_entity.pdbx_description
1 polymer ?
#
loop_
_entity_poly.entity_id
_entity_poly.type
_entity_poly.pdbx_seq_one_letter_code
_entity_poly.pdbx_strand_id
1 'polypeptide(L)'
;MRWRGLCLALAAVVWSPRAAGLQSGRVPTVGRLGSRPWSGGVSPLGAGAGLGEPICEYHEVAVRTSLPGPPRQEVTVEDLTPVLRELLEASGLQQGWVNVISRHTTTAVTINEWESRLVADVRRWLLDLAPPDDRSAVGQHGKGVAYAHNDIDQRPDSEDERQRCLENGWDITDEAELERWRAQEPINAHSHLLSMLLGSSETIPVAGGAMVLGQWQSVMLVDLDGPRDRTVGIQVMGFR
;
A
#
# COMPACT_ATOMS: atom_id res chain seq x y z
N MET A 1 -11.77 -64.70 -6.38
CA MET A 1 -11.99 -64.20 -5.00
C MET A 1 -12.59 -62.81 -5.11
N ARG A 2 -13.71 -62.59 -4.40
CA ARG A 2 -14.52 -61.36 -4.45
C ARG A 2 -13.91 -60.30 -3.53
N TRP A 3 -13.72 -59.08 -4.02
CA TRP A 3 -13.64 -57.89 -3.17
C TRP A 3 -14.73 -56.92 -3.61
N ARG A 4 -15.56 -56.56 -2.65
CA ARG A 4 -16.78 -55.75 -2.79
C ARG A 4 -16.39 -54.28 -2.84
N GLY A 5 -17.05 -53.53 -3.72
CA GLY A 5 -16.87 -52.10 -3.88
C GLY A 5 -17.35 -51.28 -2.69
N LEU A 6 -16.70 -50.14 -2.52
CA LEU A 6 -17.24 -48.97 -1.83
C LEU A 6 -17.21 -47.82 -2.85
N CYS A 7 -18.36 -47.54 -3.46
CA CYS A 7 -18.59 -46.30 -4.18
C CYS A 7 -18.98 -45.23 -3.14
N LEU A 8 -18.12 -44.24 -2.94
CA LEU A 8 -18.50 -43.00 -2.25
C LEU A 8 -19.42 -42.21 -3.19
N ALA A 9 -20.69 -42.08 -2.79
CA ALA A 9 -21.65 -41.23 -3.47
C ALA A 9 -21.28 -39.76 -3.23
N LEU A 10 -20.87 -39.06 -4.30
CA LEU A 10 -20.90 -37.61 -4.37
C LEU A 10 -22.37 -37.17 -4.33
N ALA A 11 -22.80 -36.58 -3.23
CA ALA A 11 -24.07 -35.86 -3.18
C ALA A 11 -23.93 -34.59 -4.03
N ALA A 12 -24.46 -34.63 -5.26
CA ALA A 12 -24.68 -33.43 -6.04
C ALA A 12 -25.72 -32.58 -5.31
N VAL A 13 -25.32 -31.41 -4.82
CA VAL A 13 -26.27 -30.37 -4.38
C VAL A 13 -26.92 -29.83 -5.65
N VAL A 14 -28.07 -30.40 -6.00
CA VAL A 14 -28.94 -29.88 -7.05
C VAL A 14 -29.58 -28.59 -6.52
N TRP A 15 -29.11 -27.45 -7.03
CA TRP A 15 -29.73 -26.16 -6.76
C TRP A 15 -31.05 -26.08 -7.54
N SER A 16 -32.18 -26.26 -6.85
CA SER A 16 -33.51 -25.99 -7.39
C SER A 16 -33.73 -24.48 -7.45
N PRO A 17 -34.00 -23.87 -8.62
CA PRO A 17 -34.36 -22.46 -8.66
C PRO A 17 -35.77 -22.31 -8.12
N ARG A 18 -35.91 -21.93 -6.84
CA ARG A 18 -37.16 -21.33 -6.37
C ARG A 18 -37.20 -19.92 -6.94
N ALA A 19 -38.18 -19.67 -7.81
CA ALA A 19 -38.52 -18.34 -8.29
C ALA A 19 -38.92 -17.46 -7.09
N ALA A 20 -37.95 -16.71 -6.56
CA ALA A 20 -38.22 -15.56 -5.71
C ALA A 20 -38.52 -14.39 -6.65
N GLY A 21 -39.72 -13.82 -6.52
CA GLY A 21 -40.18 -12.72 -7.35
C GLY A 21 -39.19 -11.55 -7.35
N LEU A 22 -38.75 -11.15 -8.54
CA LEU A 22 -38.03 -9.90 -8.76
C LEU A 22 -38.97 -8.73 -8.43
N GLN A 23 -38.87 -8.20 -7.21
CA GLN A 23 -39.21 -6.81 -6.98
C GLN A 23 -38.03 -5.96 -7.44
N SER A 24 -38.32 -4.95 -8.27
CA SER A 24 -37.36 -3.99 -8.78
C SER A 24 -36.58 -3.32 -7.64
N GLY A 25 -35.37 -3.82 -7.37
CA GLY A 25 -34.44 -3.22 -6.42
C GLY A 25 -33.97 -1.87 -6.94
N ARG A 26 -34.24 -0.81 -6.18
CA ARG A 26 -33.72 0.53 -6.44
C ARG A 26 -32.19 0.49 -6.52
N VAL A 27 -31.62 1.13 -7.54
CA VAL A 27 -30.22 1.56 -7.53
C VAL A 27 -29.97 2.35 -6.23
N PRO A 28 -28.87 2.12 -5.49
CA PRO A 28 -28.54 2.95 -4.34
C PRO A 28 -28.34 4.39 -4.84
N THR A 29 -29.29 5.27 -4.53
CA THR A 29 -29.10 6.70 -4.70
C THR A 29 -27.98 7.14 -3.76
N VAL A 30 -27.04 7.95 -4.24
CA VAL A 30 -26.15 8.76 -3.39
C VAL A 30 -27.06 9.47 -2.39
N GLY A 31 -27.11 8.96 -1.16
CA GLY A 31 -27.93 9.53 -0.13
C GLY A 31 -27.33 10.89 0.20
N ARG A 32 -27.98 11.98 -0.23
CA ARG A 32 -27.96 13.18 0.61
C ARG A 32 -28.52 12.71 1.96
N LEU A 33 -27.64 12.67 2.95
CA LEU A 33 -27.99 12.43 4.35
C LEU A 33 -29.29 13.17 4.66
N GLY A 34 -30.24 12.43 5.22
CA GLY A 34 -31.56 12.95 5.56
C GLY A 34 -31.43 14.26 6.33
N SER A 35 -32.26 15.22 5.94
CA SER A 35 -32.42 16.52 6.57
C SER A 35 -32.91 16.36 8.01
N ARG A 36 -32.01 16.02 8.93
CA ARG A 36 -31.99 16.71 10.20
C ARG A 36 -31.40 18.09 9.89
N PRO A 37 -32.05 19.20 10.27
CA PRO A 37 -31.39 20.49 10.17
C PRO A 37 -30.15 20.38 11.05
N TRP A 38 -28.98 20.37 10.42
CA TRP A 38 -27.76 20.72 11.14
C TRP A 38 -28.03 22.11 11.71
N SER A 39 -28.10 22.23 13.03
CA SER A 39 -28.27 23.52 13.70
C SER A 39 -27.03 24.40 13.59
N GLY A 40 -25.95 23.89 13.01
CA GLY A 40 -24.88 24.68 12.41
C GLY A 40 -25.16 24.80 10.92
N GLY A 41 -25.68 25.95 10.49
CA GLY A 41 -25.95 26.18 9.08
C GLY A 41 -24.67 25.97 8.25
N VAL A 42 -24.72 25.07 7.27
CA VAL A 42 -23.86 25.22 6.11
C VAL A 42 -24.44 26.41 5.36
N SER A 43 -23.89 27.59 5.61
CA SER A 43 -24.05 28.67 4.66
C SER A 43 -23.65 28.11 3.29
N PRO A 44 -24.50 28.22 2.25
CA PRO A 44 -23.97 28.09 0.89
C PRO A 44 -22.78 29.04 0.86
N LEU A 45 -21.61 28.58 0.37
CA LEU A 45 -20.45 29.44 0.17
C LEU A 45 -20.99 30.75 -0.39
N GLY A 46 -20.98 31.79 0.45
CA GLY A 46 -21.62 33.04 0.10
C GLY A 46 -21.02 33.46 -1.24
N ALA A 47 -21.83 34.03 -2.12
CA ALA A 47 -21.43 34.46 -3.46
C ALA A 47 -20.38 35.61 -3.45
N GLY A 48 -19.47 35.62 -2.47
CA GLY A 48 -18.43 36.61 -2.22
C GLY A 48 -17.36 36.19 -1.20
N ALA A 49 -17.38 34.96 -0.65
CA ALA A 49 -16.21 34.44 0.08
C ALA A 49 -15.29 33.75 -0.93
N GLY A 50 -14.18 34.40 -1.28
CA GLY A 50 -13.16 33.78 -2.14
C GLY A 50 -12.73 32.42 -1.57
N LEU A 51 -12.37 31.48 -2.44
CA LEU A 51 -11.94 30.14 -2.04
C LEU A 51 -10.72 30.14 -1.10
N GLY A 52 -10.00 31.26 -1.03
CA GLY A 52 -8.74 31.39 -0.32
C GLY A 52 -7.57 31.65 -1.28
N GLU A 53 -6.37 31.80 -0.74
CA GLU A 53 -5.15 31.82 -1.55
C GLU A 53 -4.83 30.39 -2.03
N PRO A 54 -4.60 30.16 -3.34
CA PRO A 54 -4.25 28.83 -3.82
C PRO A 54 -2.89 28.39 -3.27
N ILE A 55 -2.79 27.11 -2.93
CA ILE A 55 -1.56 26.47 -2.43
C ILE A 55 -1.28 25.20 -3.24
N CYS A 56 -0.01 25.00 -3.57
CA CYS A 56 0.53 23.80 -4.20
C CYS A 56 1.98 23.63 -3.70
N GLU A 57 2.16 22.80 -2.68
CA GLU A 57 3.46 22.57 -2.04
C GLU A 57 3.80 21.09 -2.06
N TYR A 58 5.06 20.77 -2.40
CA TYR A 58 5.58 19.42 -2.39
C TYR A 58 6.71 19.31 -1.37
N HIS A 59 6.62 18.31 -0.50
CA HIS A 59 7.57 18.06 0.57
C HIS A 59 8.14 16.65 0.43
N GLU A 60 9.45 16.49 0.66
CA GLU A 60 10.08 15.19 0.79
C GLU A 60 10.44 14.98 2.27
N VAL A 61 9.88 13.94 2.88
CA VAL A 61 10.06 13.68 4.31
C VAL A 61 10.74 12.34 4.54
N ALA A 62 11.80 12.36 5.34
CA ALA A 62 12.44 11.15 5.83
C ALA A 62 11.57 10.49 6.92
N VAL A 63 11.27 9.21 6.74
CA VAL A 63 10.56 8.37 7.70
C VAL A 63 11.57 7.41 8.30
N ARG A 64 11.83 7.54 9.60
CA ARG A 64 12.78 6.69 10.31
C ARG A 64 12.10 5.41 10.75
N THR A 65 12.80 4.28 10.57
CA THR A 65 12.32 3.00 11.10
C THR A 65 12.33 3.01 12.63
N SER A 66 11.28 2.49 13.24
CA SER A 66 11.16 2.28 14.68
C SER A 66 12.02 1.10 15.19
N LEU A 67 12.42 0.19 14.30
CA LEU A 67 13.25 -0.97 14.64
C LEU A 67 14.74 -0.74 14.33
N PRO A 68 15.66 -1.14 15.23
CA PRO A 68 17.10 -0.99 15.03
C PRO A 68 17.69 -2.12 14.18
N GLY A 69 18.91 -1.89 13.69
CA GLY A 69 19.74 -2.88 13.01
C GLY A 69 19.67 -2.80 11.49
N PRO A 70 20.38 -3.70 10.79
CA PRO A 70 20.37 -3.73 9.33
C PRO A 70 19.01 -4.21 8.79
N PRO A 71 18.73 -3.99 7.50
CA PRO A 71 17.55 -4.54 6.84
C PRO A 71 17.53 -6.06 6.93
N ARG A 72 16.34 -6.62 7.17
CA ARG A 72 16.12 -8.07 7.35
C ARG A 72 14.92 -8.57 6.53
N GLN A 73 14.47 -7.78 5.56
CA GLN A 73 13.30 -8.02 4.71
C GLN A 73 11.98 -8.19 5.50
N GLU A 74 11.92 -7.64 6.71
CA GLU A 74 10.73 -7.71 7.56
C GLU A 74 9.66 -6.71 7.13
N VAL A 75 8.40 -6.99 7.48
CA VAL A 75 7.35 -5.97 7.43
C VAL A 75 7.42 -5.07 8.67
N THR A 76 7.55 -3.76 8.46
CA THR A 76 7.43 -2.72 9.50
C THR A 76 6.37 -1.71 9.10
N VAL A 77 5.74 -1.08 10.09
CA VAL A 77 4.67 -0.10 9.87
C VAL A 77 4.95 1.14 10.70
N GLU A 78 4.99 2.30 10.05
CA GLU A 78 5.26 3.59 10.69
C GLU A 78 4.06 4.53 10.50
N ASP A 79 3.63 5.18 11.58
CA ASP A 79 2.52 6.15 11.53
C ASP A 79 2.97 7.50 10.98
N LEU A 80 2.43 7.89 9.82
CA LEU A 80 2.70 9.17 9.17
C LEU A 80 1.76 10.27 9.65
N THR A 81 0.70 9.93 10.39
CA THR A 81 -0.34 10.88 10.79
C THR A 81 0.20 12.12 11.51
N PRO A 82 1.16 12.02 12.46
CA PRO A 82 1.71 13.20 13.14
C PRO A 82 2.44 14.14 12.17
N VAL A 83 3.26 13.59 11.27
CA VAL A 83 4.02 14.34 10.26
C VAL A 83 3.07 15.08 9.31
N LEU A 84 2.00 14.42 8.87
CA LEU A 84 1.01 15.03 7.98
C LEU A 84 0.23 16.15 8.66
N ARG A 85 -0.07 16.02 9.96
CA ARG A 85 -0.72 17.09 10.74
C ARG A 85 0.17 18.30 10.88
N GLU A 86 1.45 18.11 11.19
CA GLU A 86 2.42 19.20 11.30
C GLU A 86 2.59 19.94 9.97
N LEU A 87 2.73 19.21 8.87
CA LEU A 87 2.81 19.81 7.53
C LEU A 87 1.55 20.56 7.15
N LEU A 88 0.37 20.01 7.46
CA LEU A 88 -0.91 20.64 7.15
C LEU A 88 -1.13 21.93 7.96
N GLU A 89 -0.76 21.92 9.23
CA GLU A 89 -0.80 23.11 10.10
C GLU A 89 0.14 24.20 9.57
N ALA A 90 1.38 23.82 9.23
CA ALA A 90 2.37 24.74 8.67
C ALA A 90 1.96 25.32 7.30
N SER A 91 1.27 24.54 6.46
CA SER A 91 0.84 24.97 5.13
C SER A 91 -0.33 25.96 5.16
N GLY A 92 -1.12 25.95 6.26
CA GLY A 92 -2.33 26.75 6.39
C GLY A 92 -3.49 26.34 5.47
N LEU A 93 -3.43 25.15 4.87
CA LEU A 93 -4.45 24.68 3.92
C LEU A 93 -5.80 24.51 4.63
N GLN A 94 -6.85 25.18 4.14
CA GLN A 94 -8.20 25.08 4.71
C GLN A 94 -9.10 24.11 3.95
N GLN A 95 -9.03 24.09 2.61
CA GLN A 95 -9.89 23.27 1.75
C GLN A 95 -9.06 22.68 0.61
N GLY A 96 -9.03 21.35 0.48
CA GLY A 96 -8.22 20.70 -0.55
C GLY A 96 -7.97 19.22 -0.27
N TRP A 97 -6.75 18.78 -0.56
CA TRP A 97 -6.28 17.43 -0.22
C TRP A 97 -4.79 17.41 0.06
N VAL A 98 -4.37 16.36 0.77
CA VAL A 98 -2.98 15.95 0.92
C VAL A 98 -2.82 14.60 0.24
N ASN A 99 -1.86 14.49 -0.67
CA ASN A 99 -1.44 13.21 -1.24
C ASN A 99 -0.12 12.79 -0.62
N VAL A 100 0.01 11.50 -0.30
CA VAL A 100 1.23 10.89 0.24
C VAL A 100 1.63 9.76 -0.69
N ILE A 101 2.90 9.70 -1.09
CA ILE A 101 3.44 8.67 -1.98
C ILE A 101 4.80 8.16 -1.46
N SER A 102 4.98 6.85 -1.40
CA SER A 102 6.21 6.27 -0.85
C SER A 102 7.42 6.34 -1.79
N ARG A 103 7.22 6.42 -3.12
CA ARG A 103 8.31 6.44 -4.13
C ARG A 103 9.30 5.25 -4.08
N HIS A 104 8.99 4.20 -3.32
CA HIS A 104 9.76 2.95 -3.29
C HIS A 104 8.93 1.82 -3.88
N THR A 105 9.58 0.81 -4.44
CA THR A 105 8.91 -0.35 -5.05
C THR A 105 8.56 -1.44 -4.04
N THR A 106 9.06 -1.35 -2.81
CA THR A 106 8.90 -2.33 -1.73
C THR A 106 8.24 -1.73 -0.48
N THR A 107 7.43 -0.70 -0.66
CA THR A 107 6.67 -0.08 0.43
C THR A 107 5.27 0.26 -0.05
N ALA A 108 4.35 0.47 0.88
CA ALA A 108 2.98 0.88 0.61
C ALA A 108 2.56 2.02 1.53
N VAL A 109 1.57 2.81 1.10
CA VAL A 109 0.88 3.79 1.96
C VAL A 109 -0.55 3.31 2.13
N THR A 110 -1.04 3.29 3.36
CA THR A 110 -2.40 2.78 3.65
C THR A 110 -3.05 3.55 4.80
N ILE A 111 -4.37 3.43 4.93
CA ILE A 111 -5.15 4.05 6.01
C ILE A 111 -5.88 2.96 6.79
N ASN A 112 -5.56 2.81 8.07
CA ASN A 112 -6.22 1.87 8.98
C ASN A 112 -6.02 2.25 10.45
N GLU A 113 -6.42 1.40 11.39
CA GLU A 113 -6.24 1.60 12.81
C GLU A 113 -4.77 1.43 13.24
N TRP A 114 -4.23 2.45 13.91
CA TRP A 114 -2.92 2.39 14.55
C TRP A 114 -3.00 1.68 15.90
N GLU A 115 -2.98 0.35 15.86
CA GLU A 115 -2.96 -0.51 17.05
C GLU A 115 -1.88 -1.58 16.91
N SER A 116 -1.09 -1.76 17.97
CA SER A 116 0.11 -2.60 17.98
C SER A 116 -0.12 -4.08 17.63
N ARG A 117 -1.24 -4.69 18.03
CA ARG A 117 -1.56 -6.08 17.72
C ARG A 117 -2.08 -6.20 16.29
N LEU A 118 -2.88 -5.25 15.81
CA LEU A 118 -3.28 -5.20 14.41
C LEU A 118 -2.06 -5.06 13.49
N VAL A 119 -1.07 -4.24 13.86
CA VAL A 119 0.22 -4.17 13.14
C VAL A 119 0.91 -5.53 13.08
N ALA A 120 0.92 -6.27 14.20
CA ALA A 120 1.47 -7.63 14.23
C ALA A 120 0.66 -8.64 13.39
N ASP A 121 -0.67 -8.50 13.34
CA ASP A 121 -1.56 -9.31 12.51
C ASP A 121 -1.33 -9.03 11.02
N VAL A 122 -1.25 -7.74 10.63
CA VAL A 122 -0.95 -7.31 9.26
C VAL A 122 0.39 -7.89 8.80
N ARG A 123 1.44 -7.79 9.63
CA ARG A 123 2.75 -8.37 9.33
C ARG A 123 2.65 -9.87 9.04
N ARG A 124 2.01 -10.65 9.92
CA ARG A 124 1.85 -12.09 9.72
C ARG A 124 1.04 -12.39 8.46
N TRP A 125 -0.10 -11.73 8.30
CA TRP A 125 -1.00 -11.96 7.17
C TRP A 125 -0.36 -11.65 5.82
N LEU A 126 0.41 -10.56 5.70
CA LEU A 126 1.13 -10.23 4.48
C LEU A 126 2.22 -11.26 4.14
N LEU A 127 2.97 -11.72 5.16
CA LEU A 127 3.97 -12.77 4.98
C LEU A 127 3.36 -14.14 4.70
N ASP A 128 2.11 -14.40 5.07
CA ASP A 128 1.40 -15.61 4.66
C ASP A 128 0.85 -15.48 3.22
N LEU A 129 0.46 -14.27 2.81
CA LEU A 129 -0.12 -13.99 1.50
C LEU A 129 0.92 -14.05 0.38
N ALA A 130 2.09 -13.45 0.59
CA ALA A 130 3.24 -13.58 -0.29
C ALA A 130 4.46 -13.95 0.57
N PRO A 131 4.69 -15.24 0.79
CA PRO A 131 5.79 -15.68 1.63
C PRO A 131 7.14 -15.27 1.07
N PRO A 132 8.12 -14.94 1.94
CA PRO A 132 9.48 -14.69 1.51
C PRO A 132 10.08 -15.96 0.88
N ASP A 133 11.07 -15.74 0.02
CA ASP A 133 11.89 -16.81 -0.55
C ASP A 133 12.64 -17.54 0.56
N ASP A 134 12.85 -18.85 0.45
CA ASP A 134 13.59 -19.64 1.44
C ASP A 134 15.01 -19.12 1.71
N ARG A 135 15.58 -18.38 0.75
CA ARG A 135 16.90 -17.76 0.86
C ARG A 135 16.88 -16.40 1.57
N SER A 136 15.70 -15.83 1.83
CA SER A 136 15.52 -14.55 2.53
C SER A 136 15.91 -14.65 4.01
N ALA A 137 16.27 -13.50 4.60
CA ALA A 137 16.57 -13.37 6.02
C ALA A 137 15.34 -13.53 6.93
N VAL A 138 14.11 -13.46 6.40
CA VAL A 138 12.87 -13.68 7.15
C VAL A 138 12.58 -15.17 7.27
N GLY A 139 12.81 -15.74 8.46
CA GLY A 139 12.70 -17.18 8.71
C GLY A 139 11.31 -17.82 8.51
N GLN A 140 11.32 -19.06 8.02
CA GLN A 140 10.28 -20.12 7.91
C GLN A 140 8.84 -19.77 7.49
N HIS A 141 8.54 -18.56 7.03
CA HIS A 141 7.33 -18.33 6.23
C HIS A 141 7.73 -18.66 4.78
N GLY A 142 7.11 -19.67 4.16
CA GLY A 142 7.40 -19.97 2.75
C GLY A 142 8.36 -21.12 2.44
N LYS A 143 8.39 -22.20 3.22
CA LYS A 143 9.13 -23.42 2.84
C LYS A 143 8.81 -23.85 1.41
N GLY A 144 9.83 -23.92 0.57
CA GLY A 144 9.74 -24.28 -0.85
C GLY A 144 9.39 -23.12 -1.78
N VAL A 145 9.39 -21.88 -1.30
CA VAL A 145 9.12 -20.69 -2.11
C VAL A 145 10.42 -20.15 -2.70
N ALA A 146 10.40 -19.92 -4.02
CA ALA A 146 11.47 -19.25 -4.75
C ALA A 146 10.85 -18.28 -5.76
N TYR A 147 11.48 -17.13 -5.95
CA TYR A 147 11.08 -16.16 -6.96
C TYR A 147 12.24 -15.84 -7.91
N ALA A 148 11.96 -15.88 -9.21
CA ALA A 148 12.93 -15.52 -10.26
C ALA A 148 13.48 -14.09 -10.11
N HIS A 149 12.71 -13.17 -9.51
CA HIS A 149 13.22 -11.82 -9.23
C HIS A 149 14.46 -11.81 -8.31
N ASN A 150 14.58 -12.81 -7.42
CA ASN A 150 15.75 -12.94 -6.54
C ASN A 150 16.94 -13.62 -7.25
N ASP A 151 16.74 -14.19 -8.45
CA ASP A 151 17.76 -14.87 -9.24
C ASP A 151 18.47 -13.88 -10.18
N ILE A 152 18.91 -12.78 -9.59
CA ILE A 152 19.44 -11.62 -10.31
C ILE A 152 20.77 -11.91 -11.04
N ASP A 153 21.44 -12.98 -10.62
CA ASP A 153 22.63 -13.55 -11.24
C ASP A 153 22.34 -14.19 -12.61
N GLN A 154 21.09 -14.56 -12.87
CA GLN A 154 20.67 -15.13 -14.16
C GLN A 154 20.43 -14.04 -15.21
N ARG A 155 20.17 -12.80 -14.78
CA ARG A 155 19.93 -11.65 -15.68
C ARG A 155 21.19 -11.21 -16.44
N PRO A 156 21.08 -10.78 -17.71
CA PRO A 156 19.84 -10.73 -18.49
C PRO A 156 19.43 -12.11 -19.02
N ASP A 157 18.15 -12.45 -18.89
CA ASP A 157 17.60 -13.77 -19.29
C ASP A 157 17.25 -13.83 -20.80
N SER A 158 17.36 -12.69 -21.51
CA SER A 158 17.04 -12.55 -22.93
C SER A 158 17.79 -11.39 -23.60
N GLU A 159 17.90 -11.41 -24.93
CA GLU A 159 18.51 -10.29 -25.69
C GLU A 159 17.69 -8.99 -25.56
N ASP A 160 16.36 -9.07 -25.45
CA ASP A 160 15.51 -7.90 -25.23
C ASP A 160 15.79 -7.25 -23.86
N GLU A 161 16.00 -8.06 -22.83
CA GLU A 161 16.38 -7.55 -21.51
C GLU A 161 17.80 -6.97 -21.54
N ARG A 162 18.73 -7.64 -22.22
CA ARG A 162 20.09 -7.16 -22.45
C ARG A 162 20.08 -5.76 -23.07
N GLN A 163 19.25 -5.56 -24.09
CA GLN A 163 19.06 -4.27 -24.74
C GLN A 163 18.48 -3.21 -23.79
N ARG A 164 17.46 -3.54 -22.98
CA ARG A 164 16.89 -2.62 -21.98
C ARG A 164 17.90 -2.18 -20.92
N CYS A 165 18.79 -3.07 -20.48
CA CYS A 165 19.86 -2.70 -19.55
C CYS A 165 20.79 -1.64 -20.17
N LEU A 166 21.23 -1.86 -21.42
CA LEU A 166 22.07 -0.90 -22.13
C LEU A 166 21.37 0.45 -22.33
N GLU A 167 20.07 0.46 -22.65
CA GLU A 167 19.27 1.67 -22.81
C GLU A 167 19.09 2.47 -21.51
N ASN A 168 19.03 1.78 -20.37
CA ASN A 168 19.00 2.42 -19.06
C ASN A 168 20.38 2.90 -18.59
N GLY A 169 21.43 2.71 -19.41
CA GLY A 169 22.81 3.11 -19.11
C GLY A 169 23.55 2.14 -18.19
N TRP A 170 23.12 0.88 -18.13
CA TRP A 170 23.73 -0.12 -17.26
C TRP A 170 24.78 -0.88 -18.05
N ASP A 171 26.05 -0.78 -17.64
CA ASP A 171 27.14 -1.52 -18.28
C ASP A 171 27.14 -2.98 -17.81
N ILE A 172 26.35 -3.78 -18.52
CA ILE A 172 26.27 -5.24 -18.33
C ILE A 172 27.42 -6.00 -19.00
N THR A 173 28.38 -5.29 -19.62
CA THR A 173 29.57 -5.89 -20.24
C THR A 173 30.79 -5.88 -19.34
N ASP A 174 30.80 -5.04 -18.30
CA ASP A 174 31.75 -5.10 -17.19
C ASP A 174 31.29 -6.13 -16.14
N GLU A 175 31.92 -7.31 -16.17
CA GLU A 175 31.64 -8.40 -15.22
C GLU A 175 31.84 -7.97 -13.75
N ALA A 176 32.79 -7.08 -13.46
CA ALA A 176 33.06 -6.63 -12.11
C ALA A 176 32.01 -5.63 -11.61
N GLU A 177 31.47 -4.79 -12.50
CA GLU A 177 30.34 -3.91 -12.19
C GLU A 177 29.05 -4.71 -11.98
N LEU A 178 28.80 -5.68 -12.86
CA LEU A 178 27.64 -6.57 -12.77
C LEU A 178 27.63 -7.37 -11.46
N GLU A 179 28.77 -7.94 -11.06
CA GLU A 179 28.89 -8.67 -9.78
C GLU A 179 28.66 -7.75 -8.57
N ARG A 180 29.21 -6.52 -8.58
CA ARG A 180 28.96 -5.54 -7.52
C ARG A 180 27.48 -5.20 -7.39
N TRP A 181 26.79 -5.02 -8.51
CA TRP A 181 25.36 -4.74 -8.52
C TRP A 181 24.53 -5.92 -8.02
N ARG A 182 24.88 -7.15 -8.40
CA ARG A 182 24.18 -8.35 -7.90
C ARG A 182 24.37 -8.53 -6.39
N ALA A 183 25.55 -8.22 -5.86
CA ALA A 183 25.86 -8.39 -4.44
C ALA A 183 25.10 -7.42 -3.50
N GLN A 184 24.59 -6.29 -4.00
CA GLN A 184 23.82 -5.33 -3.20
C GLN A 184 22.31 -5.64 -3.17
N GLU A 185 21.83 -6.52 -4.04
CA GLU A 185 20.38 -6.73 -4.24
C GLU A 185 19.83 -7.72 -3.22
N PRO A 186 18.91 -7.29 -2.35
CA PRO A 186 18.31 -8.15 -1.34
C PRO A 186 17.31 -9.14 -1.97
N ILE A 187 17.16 -10.30 -1.36
CA ILE A 187 16.14 -11.32 -1.68
C ILE A 187 14.73 -10.84 -1.23
N ASN A 188 14.16 -9.87 -1.93
CA ASN A 188 12.96 -9.11 -1.53
C ASN A 188 11.79 -9.19 -2.54
N ALA A 189 11.77 -10.20 -3.42
CA ALA A 189 10.69 -10.36 -4.41
C ALA A 189 9.27 -10.29 -3.81
N HIS A 190 9.06 -10.91 -2.64
CA HIS A 190 7.78 -10.87 -1.93
C HIS A 190 7.35 -9.43 -1.59
N SER A 191 8.29 -8.56 -1.20
CA SER A 191 8.06 -7.15 -0.88
C SER A 191 7.53 -6.37 -2.09
N HIS A 192 8.04 -6.68 -3.29
CA HIS A 192 7.52 -6.11 -4.54
C HIS A 192 6.08 -6.57 -4.83
N LEU A 193 5.79 -7.86 -4.67
CA LEU A 193 4.44 -8.40 -4.89
C LEU A 193 3.41 -7.78 -3.94
N LEU A 194 3.77 -7.66 -2.65
CA LEU A 194 2.93 -7.03 -1.64
C LEU A 194 2.72 -5.54 -1.91
N SER A 195 3.76 -4.83 -2.34
CA SER A 195 3.68 -3.42 -2.71
C SER A 195 2.71 -3.18 -3.87
N MET A 196 2.74 -4.01 -4.90
CA MET A 196 1.80 -3.95 -6.03
C MET A 196 0.35 -4.18 -5.60
N LEU A 197 0.12 -5.00 -4.56
CA LEU A 197 -1.21 -5.28 -4.05
C LEU A 197 -1.76 -4.15 -3.18
N LEU A 198 -0.90 -3.55 -2.33
CA LEU A 198 -1.31 -2.55 -1.35
C LEU A 198 -1.41 -1.13 -1.94
N GLY A 199 -0.58 -0.81 -2.93
CA GLY A 199 -0.51 0.52 -3.53
C GLY A 199 0.48 1.47 -2.83
N SER A 200 1.03 2.41 -3.60
CA SER A 200 2.14 3.27 -3.16
C SER A 200 1.71 4.66 -2.69
N SER A 201 0.42 4.99 -2.73
CA SER A 201 -0.06 6.34 -2.41
C SER A 201 -1.48 6.38 -1.86
N GLU A 202 -1.74 7.38 -1.03
CA GLU A 202 -3.07 7.71 -0.50
C GLU A 202 -3.36 9.21 -0.69
N THR A 203 -4.63 9.55 -0.94
CA THR A 203 -5.09 10.94 -1.05
C THR A 203 -6.16 11.20 0.00
N ILE A 204 -5.87 12.12 0.92
CA ILE A 204 -6.69 12.46 2.06
C ILE A 204 -7.32 13.84 1.83
N PRO A 205 -8.66 13.96 1.79
CA PRO A 205 -9.33 15.25 1.73
C PRO A 205 -9.01 16.11 2.96
N VAL A 206 -8.97 17.42 2.79
CA VAL A 206 -8.83 18.41 3.86
C VAL A 206 -10.03 19.33 3.85
N ALA A 207 -10.66 19.50 5.01
CA ALA A 207 -11.78 20.42 5.19
C ALA A 207 -11.64 21.16 6.53
N GLY A 208 -11.72 22.49 6.48
CA GLY A 208 -11.58 23.34 7.67
C GLY A 208 -10.24 23.21 8.37
N GLY A 209 -9.16 23.01 7.60
CA GLY A 209 -7.81 22.89 8.16
C GLY A 209 -7.44 21.51 8.69
N ALA A 210 -8.32 20.51 8.57
CA ALA A 210 -8.10 19.17 9.09
C ALA A 210 -8.23 18.09 8.01
N MET A 211 -7.38 17.07 8.09
CA MET A 211 -7.56 15.83 7.34
C MET A 211 -8.89 15.17 7.69
N VAL A 212 -9.67 14.81 6.67
CA VAL A 212 -10.95 14.12 6.80
C VAL A 212 -10.69 12.63 7.00
N LEU A 213 -10.40 12.25 8.25
CA LEU A 213 -10.18 10.87 8.69
C LEU A 213 -11.21 10.49 9.77
N GLY A 214 -11.58 9.22 9.79
CA GLY A 214 -12.36 8.64 10.88
C GLY A 214 -11.58 8.60 12.20
N GLN A 215 -12.30 8.40 13.31
CA GLN A 215 -11.71 8.36 14.67
C GLN A 215 -10.54 7.37 14.80
N TRP A 216 -10.62 6.24 14.09
CA TRP A 216 -9.64 5.15 14.13
C TRP A 216 -8.81 5.05 12.86
N GLN A 217 -8.75 6.10 12.04
CA GLN A 217 -7.95 6.10 10.81
C GLN A 217 -6.65 6.86 11.03
N SER A 218 -5.55 6.14 10.85
CA SER A 218 -4.18 6.65 10.75
C SER A 218 -3.63 6.38 9.36
N VAL A 219 -2.83 7.31 8.84
CA VAL A 219 -2.09 7.14 7.58
C VAL A 219 -0.76 6.48 7.90
N MET A 220 -0.45 5.34 7.30
CA MET A 220 0.69 4.51 7.65
C MET A 220 1.57 4.22 6.44
N LEU A 221 2.89 4.24 6.64
CA LEU A 221 3.86 3.66 5.72
C LEU A 221 4.09 2.20 6.12
N VAL A 222 3.81 1.27 5.22
CA VAL A 222 4.15 -0.14 5.37
C VAL A 222 5.44 -0.39 4.59
N ASP A 223 6.55 -0.60 5.30
CA ASP A 223 7.80 -1.06 4.68
C ASP A 223 7.79 -2.57 4.62
N LEU A 224 7.90 -3.12 3.41
CA LEU A 224 7.80 -4.56 3.16
C LEU A 224 9.17 -5.20 2.98
N ASP A 225 10.26 -4.40 3.02
CA ASP A 225 11.65 -4.82 2.94
C ASP A 225 12.47 -4.18 4.08
N GLY A 226 11.86 -4.10 5.26
CA GLY A 226 12.39 -3.38 6.42
C GLY A 226 13.32 -4.22 7.32
N PRO A 227 13.77 -3.64 8.45
CA PRO A 227 13.64 -2.23 8.80
C PRO A 227 14.58 -1.36 7.97
N ARG A 228 14.08 -0.26 7.40
CA ARG A 228 14.87 0.72 6.65
C ARG A 228 14.33 2.13 6.88
N ASP A 229 15.23 3.09 6.88
CA ASP A 229 14.81 4.49 6.73
C ASP A 229 14.32 4.71 5.30
N ARG A 230 13.18 5.36 5.17
CA ARG A 230 12.53 5.65 3.89
C ARG A 230 12.34 7.14 3.71
N THR A 231 11.95 7.51 2.51
CA THR A 231 11.45 8.84 2.18
C THR A 231 10.05 8.72 1.61
N VAL A 232 9.19 9.71 1.88
CA VAL A 232 7.86 9.83 1.28
C VAL A 232 7.73 11.22 0.66
N GLY A 233 7.02 11.31 -0.47
CA GLY A 233 6.58 12.56 -1.06
C GLY A 233 5.21 12.94 -0.51
N ILE A 234 5.03 14.22 -0.15
CA ILE A 234 3.77 14.76 0.36
C ILE A 234 3.42 15.99 -0.47
N GLN A 235 2.30 15.91 -1.19
CA GLN A 235 1.75 17.02 -1.96
C GLN A 235 0.56 17.62 -1.22
N VAL A 236 0.64 18.89 -0.87
CA VAL A 236 -0.46 19.69 -0.32
C VAL A 236 -1.03 20.55 -1.43
N MET A 237 -2.34 20.47 -1.69
CA MET A 237 -2.99 21.22 -2.76
C MET A 237 -4.39 21.67 -2.38
N GLY A 238 -4.71 22.94 -2.66
CA GLY A 238 -6.04 23.51 -2.42
C GLY A 238 -5.98 25.00 -2.15
N PHE A 239 -6.69 25.46 -1.11
CA PHE A 239 -6.81 26.87 -0.75
C PHE A 239 -6.64 27.11 0.76
N ARG A 240 -5.92 28.19 1.11
CA ARG A 240 -5.76 28.72 2.47
C ARG A 240 -6.89 29.66 2.86
#